data_AF-A0A0C3E8U3-F1
#
_entry.id   AF-A0A0C3E8U3-F1
#
_cell.length_a   1.000
_cell.length_b   1.000
_cell.length_c   1.000
_cell.angle_alpha   90.00
_cell.angle_beta   90.00
_cell.angle_gamma   90.00
#
_symmetry.space_group_name_H-M   'P 1'
#
loop_
_entity.id
_entity.type
_entity.pdbx_description
1 polymer ?
#
loop_
_entity_poly.entity_id
_entity_poly.type
_entity_poly.pdbx_seq_one_letter_code
_entity_poly.pdbx_strand_id
1 'polypeptide(L)' 'SPELLIPTTDELLRICPHFRILIIGKTGVGKTSLINRTFGIDEARPAHDKRGKANIEKPLVSKRNKRFILHDS' A
#
# COMPACT_ATOMS: atom_id res chain seq x y z
N SER A 1 0.22 0.04 -40.95
CA SER A 1 0.99 -0.13 -39.71
C SER A 1 0.10 -0.88 -38.75
N PRO A 2 0.50 -2.01 -38.16
CA PRO A 2 -0.38 -2.68 -37.21
C PRO A 2 -0.64 -1.70 -36.06
N GLU A 3 -1.92 -1.38 -35.83
CA GLU A 3 -2.31 -0.61 -34.66
C GLU A 3 -1.84 -1.38 -33.43
N LEU A 4 -0.97 -0.77 -32.63
CA LEU A 4 -0.53 -1.35 -31.38
C LEU A 4 -1.76 -1.45 -30.47
N LEU A 5 -2.32 -2.65 -30.32
CA LEU A 5 -3.37 -2.93 -29.37
C LEU A 5 -2.80 -2.75 -27.96
N ILE A 6 -3.31 -1.75 -27.25
CA ILE A 6 -2.99 -1.54 -25.84
C ILE A 6 -3.85 -2.51 -25.03
N PRO A 7 -3.26 -3.31 -24.12
CA PRO A 7 -4.04 -4.14 -23.22
C PRO A 7 -5.04 -3.29 -22.43
N THR A 8 -6.29 -3.74 -22.32
CA THR A 8 -7.32 -3.04 -21.51
C THR A 8 -6.85 -2.80 -20.07
N THR A 9 -6.03 -3.70 -19.52
CA THR A 9 -5.39 -3.51 -18.22
C THR A 9 -4.51 -2.26 -18.16
N ASP A 10 -3.77 -1.92 -19.20
CA ASP A 10 -2.92 -0.73 -19.22
C ASP A 10 -3.75 0.56 -19.29
N GLU A 11 -4.88 0.52 -19.98
CA GLU A 11 -5.85 1.62 -20.02
C GLU A 11 -6.50 1.83 -18.65
N LEU A 12 -6.94 0.74 -17.99
CA LEU A 12 -7.48 0.79 -16.63
C LEU A 12 -6.45 1.30 -15.62
N LEU A 13 -5.19 0.91 -15.75
CA LEU A 13 -4.09 1.36 -14.91
C LEU A 13 -3.66 2.81 -15.18
N ARG A 14 -4.08 3.42 -16.30
CA ARG A 14 -3.96 4.85 -16.56
C ARG A 14 -5.08 5.64 -15.88
N ILE A 15 -6.31 5.14 -15.95
CA ILE A 15 -7.48 5.74 -15.31
C ILE A 15 -7.38 5.65 -13.78
N CYS A 16 -6.95 4.50 -13.26
CA CYS A 16 -6.78 4.24 -11.84
C CYS A 16 -5.32 3.90 -11.54
N PRO A 17 -4.44 4.92 -11.37
CA PRO A 17 -3.02 4.69 -11.18
C PRO A 17 -2.66 4.10 -9.82
N HIS A 18 -3.53 4.27 -8.81
CA HIS A 18 -3.27 3.89 -7.43
C HIS A 18 -4.38 3.05 -6.82
N PHE A 19 -3.99 1.92 -6.24
CA PHE A 19 -4.83 1.07 -5.40
C PHE A 19 -4.55 1.40 -3.94
N ARG A 20 -5.58 1.89 -3.24
CA ARG A 20 -5.50 2.19 -1.80
C ARG A 20 -5.96 0.97 -0.99
N ILE A 21 -5.13 0.56 -0.03
CA ILE A 21 -5.36 -0.61 0.82
C ILE A 21 -5.33 -0.16 2.28
N LEU A 22 -6.44 -0.31 2.99
CA LEU A 22 -6.53 -0.10 4.43
C LEU A 22 -6.30 -1.43 5.16
N ILE A 23 -5.33 -1.46 6.08
CA ILE A 23 -5.00 -2.64 6.87
C ILE A 23 -5.47 -2.44 8.30
N ILE A 24 -6.44 -3.27 8.71
CA ILE A 24 -7.08 -3.19 10.03
C ILE A 24 -6.84 -4.45 10.84
N GLY A 25 -6.89 -4.31 12.17
CA GLY A 25 -6.74 -5.43 13.09
C GLY A 25 -6.24 -5.00 14.47
N LYS A 26 -6.42 -5.89 15.45
CA LYS A 26 -6.02 -5.68 16.85
C LYS A 26 -4.51 -5.37 16.95
N THR A 27 -4.13 -4.55 17.92
CA THR A 27 -2.71 -4.32 18.24
C THR A 27 -2.00 -5.64 18.48
N GLY A 28 -0.80 -5.79 17.91
CA GLY A 28 0.03 -6.99 18.09
C GLY A 28 -0.28 -8.13 17.10
N VAL A 29 -1.31 -8.04 16.26
CA VAL A 29 -1.65 -9.10 15.28
C VAL A 29 -0.65 -9.23 14.13
N GLY A 30 0.29 -8.29 14.00
CA GLY A 30 1.34 -8.34 12.97
C GLY A 30 1.09 -7.52 11.71
N LYS A 31 0.19 -6.52 11.74
CA LYS A 31 -0.09 -5.63 10.59
C LYS A 31 1.17 -5.00 10.00
N THR A 32 2.02 -4.42 10.85
CA THR A 32 3.30 -3.82 10.45
C THR A 32 4.23 -4.85 9.81
N SER A 33 4.33 -6.05 10.38
CA SER A 33 5.14 -7.14 9.81
C SER A 33 4.66 -7.56 8.43
N LEU A 34 3.34 -7.61 8.22
CA LEU A 34 2.73 -7.90 6.92
C LEU A 34 3.06 -6.79 5.90
N ILE A 35 2.90 -5.52 6.29
CA ILE A 35 3.21 -4.37 5.43
C ILE A 35 4.66 -4.44 4.94
N ASN A 36 5.60 -4.61 5.86
CA ASN A 36 7.03 -4.54 5.55
C ASN A 36 7.45 -5.70 4.64
N ARG A 37 7.02 -6.94 4.95
CA ARG A 37 7.41 -8.15 4.19
C ARG A 37 6.76 -8.22 2.81
N THR A 38 5.47 -7.91 2.72
CA THR A 38 4.70 -8.05 1.47
C THR A 38 5.01 -6.91 0.51
N PHE A 39 4.98 -5.67 1.00
CA PHE A 39 5.04 -4.47 0.16
C PHE A 39 6.43 -3.84 0.08
N GLY A 40 7.42 -4.35 0.82
CA GLY A 40 8.79 -3.84 0.79
C GLY A 40 8.91 -2.41 1.32
N ILE A 41 8.14 -2.09 2.36
CA ILE A 41 8.12 -0.77 2.98
C ILE A 41 8.93 -0.85 4.27
N ASP A 42 10.15 -0.32 4.27
CA ASP A 42 10.99 -0.29 5.49
C ASP A 42 10.55 0.81 6.47
N GLU A 43 9.64 1.69 6.02
CA GLU A 43 9.17 2.87 6.74
C GLU A 43 7.96 2.61 7.62
N ALA A 44 7.29 1.44 7.49
CA ALA A 44 6.26 1.05 8.43
C ALA A 44 6.97 0.63 9.73
N ARG A 45 7.27 1.64 10.54
CA ARG A 45 7.75 1.46 11.90
C ARG A 45 6.57 0.96 12.73
N PRO A 46 6.78 -0.01 13.63
CA PRO A 46 5.89 -0.17 14.75
C PRO A 46 5.76 1.22 15.38
N ALA A 47 4.56 1.69 15.66
CA ALA A 47 4.41 2.89 16.48
C ALA A 47 4.98 2.54 17.85
N HIS A 48 6.30 2.74 18.02
CA HIS A 48 7.02 2.43 19.23
C HIS A 48 6.31 3.17 20.37
N ASP A 49 5.77 2.37 21.28
CA ASP A 49 5.31 2.73 22.63
C ASP A 49 4.10 3.65 22.78
N LYS A 50 3.36 3.96 21.70
CA LYS A 50 2.05 4.63 21.83
C LYS A 50 0.95 3.90 21.04
N ARG A 51 0.19 3.05 21.73
CA ARG A 51 -1.12 2.54 21.29
C ARG A 51 -1.96 3.71 20.73
N GLY A 52 -2.57 3.53 19.55
CA GLY A 52 -3.59 4.44 19.02
C GLY A 52 -3.09 5.61 18.16
N LYS A 53 -1.83 5.63 17.71
CA LYS A 53 -1.31 6.66 16.78
C LYS A 53 -1.09 6.17 15.35
N ALA A 54 -1.77 5.12 14.92
CA ALA A 54 -1.80 4.80 13.51
C ALA A 54 -2.56 5.90 12.77
N ASN A 55 -1.92 6.50 11.77
CA ASN A 55 -2.50 7.59 11.01
C ASN A 55 -3.00 7.02 9.69
N ILE A 56 -4.31 6.75 9.61
CA ILE A 56 -4.95 6.29 8.38
C ILE A 56 -4.80 7.31 7.24
N GLU A 57 -4.57 8.59 7.53
CA GLU A 57 -4.35 9.61 6.51
C GLU A 57 -2.91 9.63 6.00
N LYS A 58 -1.97 8.94 6.67
CA LYS A 58 -0.59 8.85 6.21
C LYS A 58 -0.45 7.71 5.19
N PRO A 59 -0.17 8.01 3.90
CA PRO A 59 0.07 6.98 2.92
C PRO A 59 1.45 6.33 3.12
N LEU A 60 1.51 5.01 2.98
CA LEU A 60 2.72 4.23 2.87
C LEU A 60 2.82 3.70 1.43
N VAL A 61 3.80 4.16 0.66
CA VAL A 61 3.95 3.77 -0.75
C VAL A 61 4.86 2.56 -0.85
N SER A 62 4.41 1.52 -1.56
CA SER A 62 5.26 0.35 -1.81
C SER A 62 6.44 0.71 -2.72
N LYS A 63 7.67 0.40 -2.28
CA LYS A 63 8.87 0.52 -3.12
C LYS A 63 8.87 -0.48 -4.28
N ARG A 64 8.20 -1.63 -4.09
CA ARG A 64 8.09 -2.70 -5.11
C ARG A 64 7.10 -2.37 -6.21
N ASN A 65 5.99 -1.70 -5.87
CA ASN A 65 5.02 -1.25 -6.85
C ASN A 65 4.35 0.04 -6.36
N LYS A 66 4.72 1.17 -6.97
CA LYS A 66 4.22 2.51 -6.60
C LYS A 66 2.70 2.68 -6.76
N ARG A 67 2.04 1.76 -7.46
CA ARG A 67 0.57 1.73 -7.57
C ARG A 67 -0.10 1.34 -6.25
N PHE A 68 0.58 0.66 -5.34
CA PHE A 68 0.02 0.33 -4.02
C PHE A 68 0.29 1.43 -3.00
N ILE A 69 -0.80 1.96 -2.44
CA ILE A 69 -0.81 2.96 -1.37
C ILE A 69 -1.47 2.33 -0.14
N LEU A 70 -0.72 2.16 0.94
CA LEU A 70 -1.17 1.47 2.14
C LEU A 70 -1.48 2.46 3.25
N HIS A 71 -2.48 2.13 4.05
CA HIS A 71 -2.91 2.88 5.23
C HIS A 71 -3.02 1.91 6.41
N ASP A 72 -2.44 2.27 7.56
CA ASP A 72 -2.45 1.46 8.79
C ASP A 72 -3.40 2.09 9.83
N SER A 73 -4.21 1.27 10.50
CA SER A 73 -5.24 1.67 11.49
C SER A 73 -4.84 1.49 12.95
#